data_AF-A0A6A2ZIM1-F1
#
_entry.id   AF-A0A6A2ZIM1-F1
#
_cell.length_a   1.000
_cell.length_b   1.000
_cell.length_c   1.000
_cell.angle_alpha   90.00
_cell.angle_beta   90.00
_cell.angle_gamma   90.00
#
_symmetry.space_group_name_H-M   'P 1'
#
loop_
_entity.id
_entity.type
_entity.pdbx_description
1 polymer ?
#
loop_
_entity_poly.entity_id
_entity_poly.type
_entity_poly.pdbx_seq_one_letter_code
_entity_poly.pdbx_strand_id
1 'polypeptide(L)'
;MGSFKGLKQVRRIVEDCIENKMHPVYHIKILMMKKELEKDPALKDENWDRFLPNFKKKNVQTKKVKSKEKKPYTPFPPPQQPSKIDQELESGEYFLSEKKKFAKKWQEKQEKQAEKTAENKRKREEAFVPPKETAKQDSNDSDNKEDVTALAKSLKQKAKEFGKKKSLQNINAEEYISAPTAEPPSKKKKKSKHT
;
A
#
# COMPACT_ATOMS: atom_id res chain seq x y z
N MET A 1 -27.94 -63.51 -6.56
CA MET A 1 -28.85 -63.06 -5.48
C MET A 1 -28.57 -63.89 -4.23
N GLY A 2 -28.72 -63.34 -3.01
CA GLY A 2 -28.25 -63.95 -1.75
C GLY A 2 -29.33 -64.32 -0.74
N SER A 3 -28.95 -64.78 0.46
CA SER A 3 -29.88 -65.18 1.52
C SER A 3 -30.67 -64.00 2.10
N PHE A 4 -31.86 -64.26 2.66
CA PHE A 4 -32.73 -63.22 3.23
C PHE A 4 -32.03 -62.38 4.32
N LYS A 5 -31.24 -63.03 5.20
CA LYS A 5 -30.44 -62.35 6.24
C LYS A 5 -29.41 -61.40 5.59
N GLY A 6 -28.74 -61.84 4.53
CA GLY A 6 -27.80 -61.03 3.77
C GLY A 6 -28.46 -59.84 3.06
N LEU A 7 -29.63 -60.04 2.45
CA LEU A 7 -30.39 -58.97 1.80
C LEU A 7 -30.82 -57.88 2.79
N LYS A 8 -31.34 -58.27 3.96
CA LYS A 8 -31.70 -57.33 5.04
C LYS A 8 -30.49 -56.52 5.51
N GLN A 9 -29.32 -57.15 5.57
CA GLN A 9 -28.07 -56.51 5.99
C GLN A 9 -27.56 -55.53 4.94
N VAL A 10 -27.51 -55.91 3.66
CA VAL A 10 -27.09 -55.03 2.57
C VAL A 10 -28.03 -53.84 2.43
N ARG A 11 -29.36 -54.06 2.52
CA ARG A 11 -30.34 -52.97 2.49
C ARG A 11 -30.04 -51.90 3.54
N ARG A 12 -29.81 -52.31 4.79
CA ARG A 12 -29.49 -51.39 5.88
C ARG A 12 -28.19 -50.61 5.62
N ILE A 13 -27.15 -51.27 5.09
CA ILE A 13 -25.87 -50.63 4.77
C ILE A 13 -26.04 -49.57 3.68
N VAL A 14 -26.85 -49.86 2.66
CA VAL A 14 -27.12 -48.93 1.56
C VAL A 14 -27.92 -47.73 2.05
N GLU A 15 -28.99 -47.95 2.82
CA GLU A 15 -29.80 -46.89 3.42
C GLU A 15 -28.94 -45.97 4.32
N ASP A 16 -28.17 -46.55 5.26
CA ASP A 16 -27.31 -45.80 6.18
C ASP A 16 -26.19 -45.01 5.45
N CYS A 17 -25.71 -45.53 4.32
CA CYS A 17 -24.72 -44.87 3.47
C CYS A 17 -25.35 -43.70 2.68
N ILE A 18 -26.54 -43.87 2.12
CA ILE A 18 -27.26 -42.83 1.37
C ILE A 18 -27.63 -41.66 2.30
N GLU A 19 -28.10 -41.96 3.51
CA GLU A 19 -28.49 -40.96 4.51
C GLU A 19 -27.28 -40.31 5.20
N ASN A 20 -26.06 -40.72 4.86
CA ASN A 20 -24.81 -40.25 5.47
C ASN A 20 -24.81 -40.36 7.01
N LYS A 21 -25.45 -41.43 7.53
CA LYS A 21 -25.45 -41.79 8.95
C LYS A 21 -24.14 -42.46 9.31
N MET A 22 -23.67 -43.38 8.47
CA MET A 22 -22.46 -44.17 8.69
C MET A 22 -21.80 -44.54 7.36
N HIS A 23 -20.48 -44.42 7.29
CA HIS A 23 -19.72 -44.79 6.10
C HIS A 23 -19.68 -46.33 5.93
N PRO A 24 -19.78 -46.88 4.70
CA PRO A 24 -19.87 -48.33 4.46
C PRO A 24 -18.69 -49.12 5.04
N VAL A 25 -17.49 -48.52 5.11
CA VAL A 25 -16.32 -49.13 5.75
C VAL A 25 -16.57 -49.50 7.22
N TYR A 26 -17.32 -48.68 7.96
CA TYR A 26 -17.63 -48.99 9.36
C TYR A 26 -18.67 -50.12 9.47
N HIS A 27 -19.63 -50.19 8.54
CA HIS A 27 -20.52 -51.34 8.46
C HIS A 27 -19.73 -52.62 8.20
N ILE A 28 -18.80 -52.62 7.23
CA ILE A 28 -17.94 -53.77 6.94
C ILE A 28 -17.15 -54.19 8.20
N LYS A 29 -16.57 -53.23 8.93
CA LYS A 29 -15.87 -53.52 10.19
C LYS A 29 -16.77 -54.18 11.23
N ILE A 30 -18.00 -53.68 11.41
CA ILE A 30 -19.01 -54.29 12.29
C ILE A 30 -19.35 -55.71 11.82
N LEU A 31 -19.50 -55.94 10.51
CA LEU A 31 -19.78 -57.28 9.96
C LEU A 31 -18.66 -58.26 10.26
N MET A 32 -17.40 -57.83 10.12
CA MET A 32 -16.24 -58.66 10.42
C MET A 32 -16.22 -59.07 11.89
N MET A 33 -16.39 -58.14 12.82
CA MET A 33 -16.42 -58.49 14.26
C MET A 33 -17.62 -59.33 14.65
N LYS A 34 -18.81 -59.08 14.08
CA LYS A 34 -19.97 -59.94 14.33
C LYS A 34 -19.73 -61.38 13.89
N LYS A 35 -19.06 -61.59 12.76
CA LYS A 35 -18.69 -62.93 12.30
C LYS A 35 -17.67 -63.61 13.21
N GLU A 36 -16.75 -62.86 13.81
CA GLU A 36 -15.82 -63.43 14.79
C GLU A 36 -16.52 -63.76 16.11
N LEU A 37 -17.37 -62.86 16.63
CA LEU A 37 -18.14 -63.08 17.87
C LEU A 37 -19.14 -64.23 17.75
N GLU A 38 -19.71 -64.46 16.56
CA GLU A 38 -20.62 -65.58 16.29
C GLU A 38 -19.92 -66.94 16.40
N LYS A 39 -18.59 -67.00 16.19
CA LYS A 39 -17.81 -68.24 16.34
C LYS A 39 -17.61 -68.62 17.81
N ASP A 40 -17.54 -67.64 18.70
CA ASP A 40 -17.29 -67.87 20.12
C ASP A 40 -18.57 -68.35 20.83
N PRO A 41 -18.64 -69.60 21.32
CA PRO A 41 -19.86 -70.15 21.91
C PRO A 41 -20.22 -69.52 23.26
N ALA A 42 -19.25 -68.97 23.99
CA ALA A 42 -19.45 -68.37 25.30
C ALA A 42 -20.26 -67.06 25.26
N LEU A 43 -20.23 -66.34 24.13
CA LEU A 43 -20.85 -65.02 23.99
C LEU A 43 -22.15 -65.03 23.18
N LYS A 44 -22.67 -66.22 22.80
CA LYS A 44 -23.84 -66.33 21.92
C LYS A 44 -25.13 -65.74 22.51
N ASP A 45 -25.29 -65.86 23.82
CA ASP A 45 -26.51 -65.41 24.53
C ASP A 45 -26.36 -63.99 25.10
N GLU A 46 -25.18 -63.37 24.97
CA GLU A 46 -24.90 -62.03 25.50
C GLU A 46 -25.12 -60.94 24.44
N ASN A 47 -25.35 -59.70 24.90
CA ASN A 47 -25.42 -58.54 24.00
C ASN A 47 -24.02 -58.16 23.46
N TRP A 48 -23.86 -58.17 22.14
CA TRP A 48 -22.61 -57.83 21.45
C TRP A 48 -22.31 -56.33 21.32
N ASP A 49 -23.22 -55.42 21.70
CA ASP A 49 -23.07 -53.97 21.48
C ASP A 49 -21.79 -53.38 22.11
N ARG A 50 -21.26 -53.97 23.19
CA ARG A 50 -20.00 -53.54 23.83
C ARG A 50 -18.78 -53.71 22.93
N PHE A 51 -18.81 -54.72 22.06
CA PHE A 51 -17.70 -55.04 21.15
C PHE A 51 -17.83 -54.33 19.80
N LEU A 52 -18.95 -53.68 19.53
CA LEU A 52 -19.21 -53.01 18.26
C LEU A 52 -18.83 -51.52 18.34
N PRO A 53 -18.06 -50.99 17.36
CA PRO A 53 -17.74 -49.58 17.26
C PRO A 53 -19.00 -48.74 17.06
N ASN A 54 -19.26 -47.83 18.00
CA ASN A 54 -20.33 -46.86 17.90
C ASN A 54 -19.83 -45.60 17.19
N PHE A 55 -20.17 -45.45 15.91
CA PHE A 55 -19.90 -44.22 15.18
C PHE A 55 -20.98 -43.18 15.47
N LYS A 56 -20.60 -42.10 16.16
CA LYS A 56 -21.46 -40.92 16.34
C LYS A 56 -20.90 -39.78 15.50
N LYS A 57 -21.68 -39.30 14.53
CA LYS A 57 -21.33 -38.10 13.76
C LYS A 57 -21.27 -36.90 14.71
N LYS A 58 -20.05 -36.46 15.04
CA LYS A 58 -19.85 -35.26 15.85
C LYS A 58 -20.11 -34.04 14.96
N ASN A 59 -21.30 -33.44 15.06
CA ASN A 59 -21.58 -32.14 14.46
C ASN A 59 -20.93 -31.05 15.31
N VAL A 60 -19.61 -30.93 15.23
CA VAL A 60 -18.87 -29.87 15.93
C VAL A 60 -19.21 -28.56 15.23
N GLN A 61 -19.93 -27.68 15.93
CA GLN A 61 -20.27 -26.38 15.37
C GLN A 61 -18.99 -25.57 15.16
N THR A 62 -18.69 -25.28 13.89
CA THR A 62 -17.60 -24.36 13.53
C THR A 62 -18.06 -22.91 13.71
N LYS A 63 -17.12 -21.99 13.91
CA LYS A 63 -17.42 -20.57 14.14
C LYS A 63 -18.29 -20.03 12.99
N LYS A 64 -19.45 -19.49 13.34
CA LYS A 64 -20.37 -18.87 12.38
C LYS A 64 -19.72 -17.61 11.80
N VAL A 65 -19.46 -17.61 10.50
CA VAL A 65 -19.02 -16.40 9.77
C VAL A 65 -20.17 -15.40 9.83
N LYS A 66 -19.90 -14.16 10.27
CA LYS A 66 -20.90 -13.08 10.24
C LYS A 66 -21.27 -12.84 8.78
N SER A 67 -22.49 -13.22 8.39
CA SER A 67 -22.99 -12.97 7.05
C SER A 67 -23.21 -11.47 6.86
N LYS A 68 -22.53 -10.88 5.87
CA LYS A 68 -22.86 -9.53 5.42
C LYS A 68 -24.28 -9.55 4.87
N GLU A 69 -25.05 -8.50 5.16
CA GLU A 69 -26.41 -8.34 4.63
C GLU A 69 -26.38 -8.46 3.11
N LYS A 70 -27.28 -9.30 2.57
CA LYS A 70 -27.38 -9.50 1.12
C LYS A 70 -27.99 -8.24 0.51
N LYS A 71 -27.43 -7.80 -0.61
CA LYS A 71 -28.01 -6.69 -1.39
C LYS A 71 -29.45 -7.06 -1.79
N PRO A 72 -30.39 -6.10 -1.78
CA PRO A 72 -31.76 -6.35 -2.21
C PRO A 72 -31.77 -6.86 -3.66
N TYR A 73 -32.71 -7.75 -3.96
CA TYR A 73 -32.84 -8.30 -5.30
C TYR A 73 -33.26 -7.19 -6.27
N THR A 74 -32.41 -6.93 -7.26
CA THR A 74 -32.73 -6.09 -8.40
C THR A 74 -33.07 -7.00 -9.59
N PRO A 75 -34.26 -6.86 -10.19
CA PRO A 75 -34.66 -7.70 -11.32
C PRO A 75 -33.88 -7.37 -12.59
N PHE A 76 -33.32 -6.17 -12.69
CA PHE A 76 -32.50 -5.76 -13.82
C PHE A 76 -31.02 -6.03 -13.56
N PRO A 77 -30.29 -6.57 -14.55
CA PRO A 77 -28.84 -6.71 -14.44
C PRO A 77 -28.18 -5.33 -14.34
N PRO A 78 -27.02 -5.21 -13.68
CA PRO A 78 -26.23 -4.00 -13.74
C PRO A 78 -25.79 -3.70 -15.19
N PRO A 79 -25.55 -2.43 -15.54
CA PRO A 79 -25.05 -2.08 -16.86
C PRO A 79 -23.69 -2.75 -17.11
N GLN A 80 -23.46 -3.17 -18.35
CA GLN A 80 -22.17 -3.73 -18.76
C GLN A 80 -21.08 -2.66 -18.66
N GLN A 81 -19.87 -3.04 -18.27
CA GLN A 81 -18.75 -2.12 -18.28
C GLN A 81 -18.40 -1.79 -19.75
N PRO A 82 -18.22 -0.50 -20.11
CA PRO A 82 -17.93 -0.11 -21.48
C PRO A 82 -16.58 -0.70 -21.92
N SER A 83 -16.48 -1.07 -23.20
CA SER A 83 -15.21 -1.56 -23.75
C SER A 83 -14.19 -0.43 -23.84
N LYS A 84 -12.90 -0.77 -24.00
CA LYS A 84 -11.84 0.24 -24.23
C LYS A 84 -12.14 1.10 -25.46
N ILE A 85 -12.68 0.48 -26.51
CA ILE A 85 -13.05 1.16 -27.75
C ILE A 85 -14.16 2.17 -27.46
N ASP A 86 -15.19 1.77 -26.69
CA ASP A 86 -16.29 2.67 -26.33
C ASP A 86 -15.82 3.85 -25.50
N GLN A 87 -14.91 3.63 -24.55
CA GLN A 87 -14.30 4.72 -23.77
C GLN A 87 -13.48 5.68 -24.66
N GLU A 88 -12.71 5.15 -25.61
CA GLU A 88 -11.95 5.97 -26.57
C GLU A 88 -12.85 6.73 -27.55
N LEU A 89 -14.00 6.15 -27.92
CA LEU A 89 -15.01 6.79 -28.76
C LEU A 89 -15.74 7.90 -27.99
N GLU A 90 -16.15 7.65 -26.75
CA GLU A 90 -16.81 8.63 -25.87
C GLU A 90 -15.91 9.83 -25.57
N SER A 91 -14.62 9.58 -25.31
CA SER A 91 -13.60 10.64 -25.13
C SER A 91 -13.18 11.34 -26.43
N GLY A 92 -13.56 10.80 -27.59
CA GLY A 92 -13.14 11.28 -28.91
C GLY A 92 -11.65 11.03 -29.22
N GLU A 93 -10.91 10.39 -28.32
CA GLU A 93 -9.49 10.08 -28.52
C GLU A 93 -9.28 9.02 -29.59
N TYR A 94 -10.27 8.16 -29.84
CA TYR A 94 -10.18 7.10 -30.86
C TYR A 94 -9.78 7.65 -32.24
N PHE A 95 -10.31 8.81 -32.61
CA PHE A 95 -10.08 9.45 -33.91
C PHE A 95 -8.74 10.20 -34.00
N LEU A 96 -8.05 10.42 -32.88
CA LEU A 96 -6.75 11.10 -32.87
C LEU A 96 -5.62 10.15 -33.26
N SER A 97 -4.73 10.61 -34.13
CA SER A 97 -3.50 9.87 -34.43
C SER A 97 -2.59 9.77 -33.20
N GLU A 98 -1.78 8.71 -33.13
CA GLU A 98 -0.87 8.47 -31.99
C GLU A 98 0.09 9.64 -31.76
N LYS A 99 0.54 10.31 -32.84
CA LYS A 99 1.38 11.51 -32.75
C LYS A 99 0.67 12.65 -32.02
N LYS A 100 -0.63 12.87 -32.28
CA LYS A 100 -1.44 13.89 -31.60
C LYS A 100 -1.68 13.51 -30.13
N LYS A 101 -1.98 12.24 -29.86
CA LYS A 101 -2.12 11.72 -28.48
C LYS A 101 -0.83 11.93 -27.67
N PHE A 102 0.32 11.64 -28.27
CA PHE A 102 1.63 11.83 -27.64
C PHE A 102 1.94 13.31 -27.38
N ALA A 103 1.67 14.19 -28.36
CA ALA A 103 1.86 15.63 -28.18
C ALA A 103 1.00 16.20 -27.02
N LYS A 104 -0.27 15.79 -26.93
CA LYS A 104 -1.17 16.18 -25.83
C LYS A 104 -0.64 15.71 -24.47
N LYS A 105 -0.21 14.44 -24.37
CA LYS A 105 0.40 13.89 -23.14
C LYS A 105 1.70 14.62 -22.76
N TRP A 106 2.50 15.03 -23.74
CA TRP A 106 3.70 15.81 -23.50
C TRP A 106 3.38 17.21 -22.96
N GLN A 107 2.39 17.89 -23.54
CA GLN A 107 1.91 19.19 -23.07
C GLN A 107 1.40 19.12 -21.63
N GLU A 108 0.54 18.15 -21.31
CA GLU A 108 0.03 17.92 -19.96
C GLU A 108 1.17 17.70 -18.94
N LYS A 109 2.22 16.96 -19.33
CA LYS A 109 3.40 16.75 -18.49
C LYS A 109 4.17 18.05 -18.24
N GLN A 110 4.31 18.91 -19.24
CA GLN A 110 4.97 20.21 -19.12
C GLN A 110 4.16 21.16 -18.22
N GLU A 111 2.83 21.20 -18.40
CA GLU A 111 1.92 21.99 -17.57
C GLU A 111 1.99 21.57 -16.10
N LYS A 112 1.92 20.26 -15.83
CA LYS A 112 2.08 19.72 -14.47
C LYS A 112 3.44 20.02 -13.85
N GLN A 113 4.50 20.04 -14.65
CA GLN A 113 5.84 20.42 -14.20
C GLN A 113 5.92 21.93 -13.89
N ALA A 114 5.32 22.77 -14.72
CA ALA A 114 5.24 24.21 -14.51
C ALA A 114 4.43 24.53 -13.24
N GLU A 115 3.28 23.87 -13.04
CA GLU A 115 2.43 24.01 -11.85
C GLU A 115 3.19 23.66 -10.57
N LYS A 116 3.84 22.49 -10.51
CA LYS A 116 4.67 22.09 -9.36
C LYS A 116 5.81 23.06 -9.09
N THR A 117 6.43 23.58 -10.15
CA THR A 117 7.51 24.57 -10.00
C THR A 117 6.97 25.88 -9.44
N ALA A 118 5.79 26.33 -9.88
CA ALA A 118 5.11 27.50 -9.34
C ALA A 118 4.68 27.30 -7.88
N GLU A 119 4.12 26.14 -7.54
CA GLU A 119 3.74 25.78 -6.17
C GLU A 119 4.97 25.77 -5.23
N ASN A 120 6.08 25.16 -5.66
CA ASN A 120 7.32 25.14 -4.89
C ASN A 120 7.93 26.54 -4.73
N LYS A 121 7.85 27.39 -5.75
CA LYS A 121 8.27 28.80 -5.65
C LYS A 121 7.41 29.56 -4.64
N ARG A 122 6.07 29.43 -4.72
CA ARG A 122 5.14 30.04 -3.75
C ARG A 122 5.45 29.61 -2.32
N LYS A 123 5.60 28.30 -2.08
CA LYS A 123 5.97 27.76 -0.75
C LYS A 123 7.31 28.32 -0.27
N ARG A 124 8.30 28.50 -1.16
CA ARG A 124 9.60 29.05 -0.81
C ARG A 124 9.52 30.55 -0.48
N GLU A 125 8.72 31.30 -1.21
CA GLU A 125 8.47 32.73 -0.97
C GLU A 125 7.69 32.93 0.33
N GLU A 126 6.64 32.14 0.58
CA GLU A 126 5.88 32.13 1.84
C GLU A 126 6.78 31.85 3.05
N ALA A 127 7.71 30.89 2.93
CA ALA A 127 8.67 30.59 3.99
C ALA A 127 9.70 31.71 4.23
N PHE A 128 9.90 32.62 3.26
CA PHE A 128 10.82 33.75 3.38
C PHE A 128 10.13 35.02 3.90
N VAL A 129 8.79 35.06 3.93
CA VAL A 129 8.03 36.13 4.56
C VAL A 129 8.01 35.90 6.07
N PRO A 130 8.52 36.84 6.89
CA PRO A 130 8.45 36.71 8.34
C PRO A 130 7.00 36.55 8.82
N PRO A 131 6.73 35.67 9.81
CA PRO A 131 5.41 35.55 10.41
C PRO A 131 4.90 36.91 10.89
N LYS A 132 3.65 37.22 10.59
CA LYS A 132 3.03 38.48 11.03
C LYS A 132 2.89 38.45 12.55
N GLU A 133 3.68 39.27 13.22
CA GLU A 133 3.58 39.43 14.66
C GLU A 133 2.20 40.01 15.03
N THR A 134 1.54 39.39 16.00
CA THR A 134 0.39 40.01 16.66
C THR A 134 0.93 41.19 17.46
N ALA A 135 0.47 42.41 17.16
CA ALA A 135 0.81 43.58 17.96
C ALA A 135 0.41 43.31 19.41
N LYS A 136 1.41 43.11 20.29
CA LYS A 136 1.18 43.25 21.71
C LYS A 136 0.85 44.72 21.94
N GLN A 137 -0.30 44.98 22.52
CA GLN A 137 -0.56 46.29 23.11
C GLN A 137 0.32 46.42 24.34
N ASP A 138 1.54 46.89 24.15
CA ASP A 138 2.40 47.30 25.26
C ASP A 138 1.94 48.68 25.71
N SER A 139 1.13 48.71 26.77
CA SER A 139 0.90 49.91 27.56
C SER A 139 2.18 50.21 28.35
N ASN A 140 3.09 51.01 27.77
CA ASN A 140 4.05 51.92 28.41
C ASN A 140 5.20 52.26 27.43
N ASP A 141 5.00 53.24 26.55
CA ASP A 141 6.06 53.79 25.69
C ASP A 141 6.07 55.32 25.73
N SER A 142 6.64 55.89 26.80
CA SER A 142 7.01 57.31 26.83
C SER A 142 8.45 57.62 27.24
N ASP A 143 9.23 56.66 27.75
CA ASP A 143 10.60 56.96 28.26
C ASP A 143 11.78 56.39 27.44
N ASN A 144 11.57 55.55 26.41
CA ASN A 144 12.69 54.91 25.66
C ASN A 144 13.05 55.55 24.31
N LYS A 145 12.37 56.63 23.90
CA LYS A 145 12.60 57.25 22.57
C LYS A 145 13.93 57.98 22.46
N GLU A 146 14.45 58.52 23.57
CA GLU A 146 15.70 59.28 23.54
C GLU A 146 16.92 58.37 23.31
N ASP A 147 16.99 57.22 23.99
CA ASP A 147 18.11 56.27 23.88
C ASP A 147 18.22 55.59 22.50
N VAL A 148 17.09 55.24 21.87
CA VAL A 148 17.10 54.63 20.53
C VAL A 148 17.58 55.63 19.48
N THR A 149 17.24 56.91 19.62
CA THR A 149 17.73 57.95 18.69
C THR A 149 19.21 58.24 18.88
N ALA A 150 19.73 58.17 20.11
CA ALA A 150 21.16 58.29 20.40
C ALA A 150 21.95 57.11 19.81
N LEU A 151 21.44 55.88 19.94
CA LEU A 151 22.03 54.70 19.35
C LEU A 151 22.03 54.74 17.81
N ALA A 152 20.93 55.21 17.19
CA ALA A 152 20.85 55.39 15.74
C ALA A 152 21.86 56.41 15.20
N LYS A 153 22.08 57.52 15.93
CA LYS A 153 23.08 58.53 15.58
C LYS A 153 24.51 57.97 15.67
N SER A 154 24.82 57.18 16.70
CA SER A 154 26.16 56.60 16.86
C SER A 154 26.47 55.52 15.80
N LEU A 155 25.50 54.70 15.42
CA LEU A 155 25.64 53.73 14.31
C LEU A 155 25.86 54.44 12.96
N LYS A 156 25.14 55.54 12.71
CA LYS A 156 25.30 56.34 11.49
C LYS A 156 26.67 57.02 11.42
N GLN A 157 27.23 57.44 12.54
CA GLN A 157 28.60 57.96 12.61
C GLN A 157 29.63 56.84 12.35
N LYS A 158 29.50 55.68 13.00
CA LYS A 158 30.38 54.52 12.73
C LYS A 158 30.33 54.08 11.26
N ALA A 159 29.15 54.03 10.64
CA ALA A 159 29.03 53.66 9.23
C ALA A 159 29.76 54.65 8.29
N LYS A 160 29.72 55.95 8.59
CA LYS A 160 30.49 56.96 7.85
C LYS A 160 32.00 56.78 8.03
N GLU A 161 32.46 56.41 9.21
CA GLU A 161 33.89 56.10 9.45
C GLU A 161 34.34 54.84 8.71
N PHE A 162 33.53 53.77 8.72
CA PHE A 162 33.82 52.56 7.95
C PHE A 162 33.83 52.81 6.43
N GLY A 163 32.94 53.67 5.91
CA GLY A 163 32.96 54.09 4.51
C GLY A 163 34.26 54.79 4.12
N LYS A 164 34.79 55.67 4.98
CA LYS A 164 36.08 56.34 4.77
C LYS A 164 37.27 55.39 4.86
N LYS A 165 37.20 54.32 5.67
CA LYS A 165 38.23 53.27 5.73
C LYS A 165 38.19 52.35 4.50
N LYS A 166 37.00 52.07 3.96
CA LYS A 166 36.82 51.22 2.76
C LYS A 166 37.34 51.90 1.49
N SER A 167 37.29 53.24 1.40
CA SER A 167 37.94 53.98 0.30
C SER A 167 39.48 53.93 0.35
N LEU A 168 40.09 53.68 1.51
CA LEU A 168 41.54 53.51 1.64
C LEU A 168 42.03 52.08 1.36
N GLN A 169 41.11 51.10 1.30
CA GLN A 169 41.40 49.70 0.98
C GLN A 169 40.60 49.27 -0.26
N ASN A 170 40.85 49.92 -1.40
CA ASN A 170 40.25 49.52 -2.67
C ASN A 170 41.15 48.46 -3.32
N ILE A 171 40.98 47.20 -2.89
CA ILE A 171 41.66 46.06 -3.52
C ILE A 171 40.83 45.66 -4.76
N ASN A 172 41.44 45.77 -5.94
CA ASN A 172 40.79 45.48 -7.22
C ASN A 172 40.83 43.97 -7.52
N ALA A 173 39.67 43.34 -7.68
CA ALA A 173 39.55 41.89 -7.85
C ALA A 173 40.10 41.38 -9.20
N GLU A 174 40.22 42.25 -10.20
CA GLU A 174 40.70 41.88 -11.55
C GLU A 174 42.22 41.61 -11.60
N GLU A 175 42.98 42.16 -10.64
CA GLU A 175 44.42 41.94 -10.51
C GLU A 175 44.76 40.53 -9.98
N TYR A 176 43.81 39.86 -9.29
CA TYR A 176 43.98 38.51 -8.77
C TYR A 176 43.64 37.41 -9.78
N ILE A 177 42.85 37.71 -10.81
CA ILE A 177 42.38 36.73 -11.80
C ILE A 177 43.35 36.60 -12.99
N SER A 178 44.21 37.61 -13.21
CA SER A 178 45.09 37.67 -14.37
C SER A 178 46.56 37.35 -14.03
N ALA A 179 46.86 36.10 -13.67
CA ALA A 179 48.23 35.56 -13.75
C ALA A 179 48.29 34.45 -14.83
N PRO A 180 49.38 34.38 -15.63
CA PRO A 180 49.39 33.69 -16.92
C PRO A 180 49.62 32.18 -16.83
N THR A 181 49.13 31.53 -17.88
CA THR A 181 49.26 30.13 -18.30
C THR A 181 50.66 29.52 -18.18
N ALA A 182 50.76 28.34 -17.55
CA ALA A 182 51.81 27.35 -17.77
C ALA A 182 51.18 25.94 -17.96
N GLU A 183 51.67 25.24 -18.97
CA GLU A 183 51.23 23.96 -19.53
C GLU A 183 51.33 22.72 -18.59
N PRO A 184 50.73 21.55 -18.96
CA PRO A 184 50.31 20.49 -18.03
C PRO A 184 51.26 19.28 -17.94
N PRO A 185 51.25 18.47 -16.85
CA PRO A 185 51.94 17.18 -16.82
C PRO A 185 51.03 15.97 -17.10
N SER A 186 51.28 15.36 -18.25
CA SER A 186 51.25 13.94 -18.68
C SER A 186 50.32 12.87 -18.04
N LYS A 187 49.67 12.11 -18.94
CA LYS A 187 48.85 10.91 -18.73
C LYS A 187 49.65 9.71 -18.19
N LYS A 188 49.13 8.99 -17.17
CA LYS A 188 49.57 7.63 -16.80
C LYS A 188 48.69 6.55 -17.44
N LYS A 189 49.33 5.65 -18.20
CA LYS A 189 48.77 4.48 -18.89
C LYS A 189 48.18 3.45 -17.91
N LYS A 190 46.97 2.94 -18.18
CA LYS A 190 46.49 1.66 -17.62
C LYS A 190 46.95 0.52 -18.54
N LYS A 191 47.71 -0.43 -17.97
CA LYS A 191 48.11 -1.69 -18.62
C LYS A 191 46.90 -2.64 -18.68
N SER A 192 46.62 -3.19 -19.85
CA SER A 192 45.88 -4.45 -19.98
C SER A 192 46.79 -5.61 -19.56
N LYS A 193 46.23 -6.58 -18.85
CA LYS A 193 46.78 -7.94 -18.74
C LYS A 193 45.65 -8.93 -19.00
N HIS A 194 45.91 -9.79 -19.98
CA HIS A 194 45.17 -11.00 -20.29
C HIS A 194 44.95 -11.89 -19.06
N THR A 195 43.72 -12.40 -18.93
CA THR A 195 43.40 -13.83 -18.90
C THR A 195 42.04 -14.00 -19.54
#